data_AF-G7E8I5-F1
#
_entry.id   AF-G7E8I5-F1
#
_cell.length_a   1.000
_cell.length_b   1.000
_cell.length_c   1.000
_cell.angle_alpha   90.00
_cell.angle_beta   90.00
_cell.angle_gamma   90.00
#
_symmetry.space_group_name_H-M   'P 1'
#
loop_
_entity.id
_entity.type
_entity.pdbx_description
1 polymer ?
#
loop_
_entity_poly.entity_id
_entity_poly.type
_entity_poly.pdbx_seq_one_letter_code
_entity_poly.pdbx_strand_id
1 'polypeptide(L)'
;MLKRSCEIAQVETSELADALTTINATLSELGFEIRHTIEQRTGKACYVFVNTMEDKASAASSDMNHAELSYLKVLIGKILGEPSLRYCIDHAEALRASNDKSIQPQITKTQAQKTLSIYIAKGWLEKSPKGNYCLSTRTLVELGKFFEGYEAETQDWQCASCLSPVTIGYQCASCPTRLHKFCVTRGTGRQHICPKCKVAWPATSSPCLVIGEDAGVRTKRAKSEELSSGEAESEDDV
;
A
#
# COMPACT_ATOMS: atom_id res chain seq x y z
N MET A 1 18.20 -5.61 7.82
CA MET A 1 18.73 -4.66 6.81
C MET A 1 19.28 -3.40 7.47
N LEU A 2 18.57 -2.74 8.39
CA LEU A 2 19.11 -1.64 9.20
C LEU A 2 20.45 -1.97 9.89
N LYS A 3 20.56 -3.12 10.58
CA LYS A 3 21.84 -3.61 11.14
C LYS A 3 22.99 -3.68 10.12
N ARG A 4 22.69 -4.07 8.89
CA ARG A 4 23.67 -4.30 7.83
C ARG A 4 24.10 -3.00 7.13
N SER A 5 23.23 -1.99 7.12
CA SER A 5 23.55 -0.65 6.62
C SER A 5 24.36 0.17 7.64
N CYS A 6 24.06 0.03 8.94
CA CYS A 6 24.88 0.57 10.03
C CYS A 6 26.29 -0.07 10.09
N GLU A 7 26.41 -1.38 9.82
CA GLU A 7 27.71 -2.09 9.73
C GLU A 7 28.63 -1.55 8.60
N ILE A 8 28.07 -1.04 7.50
CA ILE A 8 28.87 -0.49 6.38
C ILE A 8 29.34 0.93 6.67
N ALA A 9 28.59 1.69 7.48
CA ALA A 9 28.89 3.09 7.82
C ALA A 9 29.56 3.28 9.19
N GLN A 10 29.65 2.24 10.03
CA GLN A 10 30.11 2.32 11.43
C GLN A 10 29.29 3.32 12.29
N VAL A 11 27.99 3.48 12.01
CA VAL A 11 27.11 4.41 12.73
C VAL A 11 26.11 3.62 13.57
N GLU A 12 26.05 3.91 14.87
CA GLU A 12 25.09 3.30 15.80
C GLU A 12 23.66 3.73 15.48
N THR A 13 22.67 2.87 15.78
CA THR A 13 21.26 3.17 15.42
C THR A 13 20.68 4.40 16.10
N SER A 14 21.19 4.78 17.27
CA SER A 14 20.85 6.02 17.97
C SER A 14 21.42 7.25 17.26
N GLU A 15 22.65 7.17 16.76
CA GLU A 15 23.31 8.26 16.04
C GLU A 15 22.59 8.58 14.73
N LEU A 16 22.04 7.57 14.05
CA LEU A 16 21.21 7.80 12.86
C LEU A 16 19.91 8.54 13.19
N ALA A 17 19.26 8.21 14.31
CA ALA A 17 18.02 8.87 14.72
C ALA A 17 18.29 10.35 15.06
N ASP A 18 19.35 10.61 15.83
CA ASP A 18 19.76 11.97 16.21
C ASP A 18 20.17 12.80 14.98
N ALA A 19 20.90 12.20 14.05
CA ALA A 19 21.26 12.84 12.79
C ALA A 19 20.01 13.19 11.96
N LEU A 20 19.05 12.27 11.84
CA LEU A 20 17.81 12.52 11.12
C LEU A 20 16.97 13.62 11.78
N THR A 21 16.89 13.66 13.11
CA THR A 21 16.23 14.75 13.83
C THR A 21 16.87 16.10 13.53
N THR A 22 18.21 16.15 13.55
CA THR A 22 18.97 17.37 13.24
C THR A 22 18.76 17.82 11.80
N ILE A 23 18.83 16.89 10.83
CA ILE A 23 18.59 17.16 9.41
C ILE A 23 17.16 17.64 9.19
N ASN A 24 16.17 16.95 9.76
CA ASN A 24 14.77 17.31 9.60
C ASN A 24 14.42 18.67 10.22
N ALA A 25 15.11 19.10 11.29
CA ALA A 25 14.95 20.45 11.83
C ALA A 25 15.28 21.52 10.76
N THR A 26 16.35 21.31 9.99
CA THR A 26 16.74 22.23 8.90
C THR A 26 15.82 22.09 7.69
N LEU A 27 15.50 20.85 7.29
CA LEU A 27 14.64 20.61 6.12
C LEU A 27 13.22 21.14 6.31
N SER A 28 12.71 21.14 7.54
CA SER A 28 11.37 21.63 7.86
C SER A 28 11.22 23.11 7.51
N GLU A 29 12.27 23.93 7.68
CA GLU A 29 12.29 25.34 7.27
C GLU A 29 12.17 25.52 5.76
N LEU A 30 12.59 24.52 4.99
CA LEU A 30 12.51 24.48 3.53
C LEU A 30 11.26 23.75 3.01
N GLY A 31 10.38 23.29 3.92
CA GLY A 31 9.20 22.52 3.55
C GLY A 31 9.53 21.11 3.06
N PHE A 32 10.58 20.47 3.58
CA PHE A 32 10.93 19.08 3.32
C PHE A 32 11.08 18.28 4.62
N GLU A 33 11.02 16.96 4.51
CA GLU A 33 11.21 16.02 5.62
C GLU A 33 11.77 14.69 5.11
N ILE A 34 12.72 14.09 5.79
CA ILE A 34 13.07 12.68 5.62
C ILE A 34 12.21 11.85 6.58
N ARG A 35 11.30 11.06 6.02
CA ARG A 35 10.40 10.21 6.79
C ARG A 35 10.85 8.75 6.76
N HIS A 36 10.91 8.14 7.95
CA HIS A 36 11.11 6.70 8.09
C HIS A 36 9.78 5.95 7.83
N THR A 37 9.82 4.86 7.06
CA THR A 37 8.66 4.01 6.80
C THR A 37 9.08 2.54 6.63
N ILE A 38 8.10 1.65 6.50
CA ILE A 38 8.30 0.22 6.18
C ILE A 38 7.60 -0.07 4.86
N GLU A 39 8.35 -0.59 3.89
CA GLU A 39 7.79 -1.00 2.60
C GLU A 39 6.89 -2.23 2.77
N GLN A 40 5.64 -2.13 2.31
CA GLN A 40 4.57 -3.05 2.72
C GLN A 40 4.73 -4.47 2.18
N ARG A 41 5.49 -4.65 1.10
CA ARG A 41 5.68 -5.94 0.43
C ARG A 41 6.75 -6.78 1.09
N THR A 42 7.92 -6.19 1.35
CA THR A 42 9.10 -6.89 1.90
C THR A 42 9.27 -6.68 3.40
N GLY A 43 8.59 -5.70 3.99
CA GLY A 43 8.73 -5.37 5.41
C GLY A 43 10.07 -4.71 5.77
N LYS A 44 10.81 -4.23 4.76
CA LYS A 44 12.09 -3.54 4.97
C LYS A 44 11.85 -2.07 5.33
N ALA A 45 12.59 -1.59 6.31
CA ALA A 45 12.64 -0.17 6.63
C ALA A 45 13.29 0.62 5.48
N CYS A 46 12.73 1.79 5.18
CA CYS A 46 13.28 2.75 4.23
C CYS A 46 13.03 4.19 4.69
N TYR A 47 13.77 5.11 4.08
CA TYR A 47 13.66 6.55 4.33
C TYR A 47 13.25 7.23 3.03
N VAL A 48 12.27 8.12 3.10
CA VAL A 48 11.70 8.83 1.96
C VAL A 48 11.87 10.33 2.18
N PHE A 49 12.42 11.03 1.20
CA PHE A 49 12.51 12.49 1.21
C PHE A 49 11.20 13.07 0.67
N VAL A 50 10.47 13.80 1.52
CA VAL A 50 9.11 14.25 1.30
C VAL A 50 9.10 15.77 1.21
N ASN A 51 8.35 16.30 0.24
CA ASN A 51 7.98 17.71 0.21
C ASN A 51 6.68 17.89 1.03
N THR A 52 6.71 18.79 2.02
CA THR A 52 5.60 19.01 2.97
C THR A 52 4.76 20.27 2.64
N MET A 53 5.18 21.09 1.67
CA MET A 53 4.47 22.31 1.28
C MET A 53 3.10 22.00 0.64
N GLU A 54 2.07 22.76 1.02
CA GLU A 54 0.67 22.54 0.62
C GLU A 54 0.36 23.00 -0.81
N ASP A 55 1.13 23.96 -1.32
CA ASP A 55 0.89 24.54 -2.63
C ASP A 55 1.50 23.66 -3.73
N LYS A 56 0.69 22.71 -4.20
CA LYS A 56 0.99 21.77 -5.31
C LYS A 56 1.14 22.47 -6.67
N ALA A 57 1.49 23.75 -6.72
CA ALA A 57 1.86 24.45 -7.94
C ALA A 57 3.38 24.41 -8.21
N SER A 58 4.21 24.04 -7.24
CA SER A 58 5.68 24.08 -7.40
C SER A 58 6.43 23.04 -6.56
N ALA A 59 6.12 21.75 -6.74
CA ALA A 59 7.15 20.73 -6.53
C ALA A 59 8.25 20.98 -7.56
N ALA A 60 9.27 21.77 -7.19
CA ALA A 60 10.32 22.28 -8.06
C ALA A 60 10.65 21.32 -9.24
N SER A 61 10.30 21.73 -10.47
CA SER A 61 10.77 21.12 -11.73
C SER A 61 10.34 19.68 -12.08
N SER A 62 9.36 19.05 -11.44
CA SER A 62 9.02 17.63 -11.72
C SER A 62 8.72 17.36 -13.20
N ASP A 63 9.50 16.49 -13.86
CA ASP A 63 9.48 16.20 -15.32
C ASP A 63 8.22 15.42 -15.78
N MET A 64 7.05 15.87 -15.35
CA MET A 64 5.74 15.41 -15.78
C MET A 64 4.86 16.63 -16.04
N ASN A 65 4.20 16.65 -17.19
CA ASN A 65 3.30 17.74 -17.53
C ASN A 65 1.95 17.61 -16.79
N HIS A 66 1.12 18.64 -16.89
CA HIS A 66 -0.18 18.68 -16.20
C HIS A 66 -1.13 17.53 -16.60
N ALA A 67 -1.06 17.06 -17.83
CA ALA A 67 -1.84 15.93 -18.34
C ALA A 67 -1.44 14.61 -17.65
N GLU A 68 -0.13 14.40 -17.53
CA GLU A 68 0.46 13.24 -16.86
C GLU A 68 0.11 13.27 -15.36
N LEU A 69 0.30 14.40 -14.68
CA LEU A 69 -0.11 14.54 -13.29
C LEU A 69 -1.60 14.25 -13.08
N SER A 70 -2.47 14.73 -13.97
CA SER A 70 -3.90 14.44 -13.91
C SER A 70 -4.20 12.96 -14.12
N TYR A 71 -3.52 12.32 -15.07
CA TYR A 71 -3.63 10.87 -15.29
C TYR A 71 -3.16 10.05 -14.09
N LEU A 72 -2.07 10.45 -13.43
CA LEU A 72 -1.59 9.79 -12.21
C LEU A 72 -2.66 9.86 -11.09
N LYS A 73 -3.32 11.01 -10.91
CA LYS A 73 -4.41 11.16 -9.93
C LYS A 73 -5.57 10.19 -10.22
N VAL A 74 -5.97 10.06 -11.49
CA VAL A 74 -7.02 9.10 -11.90
C VAL A 74 -6.60 7.67 -11.59
N LEU A 75 -5.35 7.29 -11.92
CA LEU A 75 -4.84 5.95 -11.61
C LEU A 75 -4.84 5.67 -10.10
N ILE A 76 -4.43 6.63 -9.28
CA ILE A 76 -4.48 6.52 -7.83
C ILE A 76 -5.91 6.28 -7.36
N GLY A 77 -6.88 7.06 -7.85
CA GLY A 77 -8.29 6.88 -7.52
C GLY A 77 -8.82 5.50 -7.93
N LYS A 78 -8.47 5.00 -9.12
CA LYS A 78 -8.85 3.66 -9.58
C LYS A 78 -8.24 2.56 -8.71
N ILE A 79 -6.97 2.68 -8.34
CA ILE A 79 -6.29 1.71 -7.49
C ILE A 79 -6.89 1.67 -6.08
N LEU A 80 -7.19 2.84 -5.50
CA LEU A 80 -7.79 2.93 -4.17
C LEU A 80 -9.25 2.45 -4.15
N GLY A 81 -9.99 2.71 -5.24
CA GLY A 81 -11.39 2.33 -5.40
C GLY A 81 -11.61 0.88 -5.87
N GLU A 82 -10.56 0.06 -5.98
CA GLU A 82 -10.68 -1.33 -6.41
C GLU A 82 -11.44 -2.18 -5.36
N PRO A 83 -12.67 -2.64 -5.65
CA PRO A 83 -13.54 -3.25 -4.64
C PRO A 83 -13.04 -4.60 -4.12
N SER A 84 -12.15 -5.28 -4.84
CA SER A 84 -11.65 -6.60 -4.46
C SER A 84 -10.55 -6.59 -3.39
N LEU A 85 -10.26 -5.45 -2.76
CA LEU A 85 -9.13 -5.25 -1.84
C LEU A 85 -7.75 -5.50 -2.48
N ARG A 86 -7.68 -5.54 -3.81
CA ARG A 86 -6.44 -5.82 -4.54
C ARG A 86 -5.45 -4.67 -4.53
N TYR A 87 -5.94 -3.43 -4.45
CA TYR A 87 -5.11 -2.22 -4.51
C TYR A 87 -4.11 -2.19 -5.67
N CYS A 88 -4.50 -2.80 -6.79
CA CYS A 88 -3.75 -2.84 -8.02
C CYS A 88 -4.74 -2.97 -9.18
N ILE A 89 -4.40 -2.40 -10.33
CA ILE A 89 -5.19 -2.51 -11.56
C ILE A 89 -4.37 -3.14 -12.67
N ASP A 90 -5.04 -3.83 -13.59
CA ASP A 90 -4.35 -4.43 -14.72
C ASP A 90 -3.96 -3.39 -15.79
N HIS A 91 -3.27 -3.85 -16.83
CA HIS A 91 -2.82 -2.97 -17.90
C HIS A 91 -3.96 -2.40 -18.75
N ALA A 92 -5.00 -3.18 -19.02
CA ALA A 92 -6.14 -2.74 -19.81
C ALA A 92 -6.96 -1.68 -19.04
N GLU A 93 -7.11 -1.84 -17.73
CA GLU A 93 -7.70 -0.85 -16.82
C GLU A 93 -6.90 0.44 -16.79
N ALA A 94 -5.57 0.34 -16.62
CA ALA A 94 -4.69 1.51 -16.64
C ALA A 94 -4.82 2.30 -17.95
N LEU A 95 -4.84 1.63 -19.11
CA LEU A 95 -5.05 2.29 -20.40
C LEU A 95 -6.46 2.85 -20.57
N ARG A 96 -7.50 2.19 -20.08
CA ARG A 96 -8.87 2.73 -20.11
C ARG A 96 -9.00 4.00 -19.27
N ALA A 97 -8.27 4.07 -18.16
CA ALA A 97 -8.25 5.25 -17.29
C ALA A 97 -7.72 6.51 -17.99
N SER A 98 -6.98 6.39 -19.11
CA SER A 98 -6.51 7.56 -19.87
C SER A 98 -7.64 8.35 -20.55
N ASN A 99 -8.82 7.75 -20.68
CA ASN A 99 -10.01 8.38 -21.27
C ASN A 99 -10.88 9.11 -20.23
N ASP A 100 -10.45 9.15 -18.97
CA ASP A 100 -11.21 9.82 -17.92
C ASP A 100 -11.31 11.33 -18.20
N LYS A 101 -12.52 11.88 -18.13
CA LYS A 101 -12.81 13.28 -18.51
C LYS A 101 -12.15 14.30 -17.58
N SER A 102 -11.78 13.90 -16.37
CA SER A 102 -11.07 14.75 -15.41
C SER A 102 -9.62 15.04 -15.81
N ILE A 103 -9.07 14.28 -16.77
CA ILE A 103 -7.71 14.49 -17.28
C ILE A 103 -7.71 15.68 -18.24
N GLN A 104 -7.04 16.77 -17.86
CA GLN A 104 -6.93 17.97 -18.68
C GLN A 104 -5.48 18.44 -18.76
N PRO A 105 -4.88 18.66 -19.95
CA PRO A 105 -5.40 18.25 -21.25
C PRO A 105 -5.48 16.72 -21.36
N GLN A 106 -6.31 16.20 -22.26
CA GLN A 106 -6.45 14.75 -22.48
C GLN A 106 -5.13 14.13 -22.98
N ILE A 107 -4.87 12.88 -22.58
CA ILE A 107 -3.72 12.10 -23.07
C ILE A 107 -4.19 11.02 -24.05
N THR A 108 -3.38 10.71 -25.06
CA THR A 108 -3.64 9.57 -25.94
C THR A 108 -3.29 8.25 -25.25
N LYS A 109 -3.85 7.12 -25.69
CA LYS A 109 -3.46 5.78 -25.18
C LYS A 109 -1.97 5.49 -25.35
N THR A 110 -1.37 5.94 -26.46
CA THR A 110 0.07 5.79 -26.70
C THR A 110 0.89 6.61 -25.71
N GLN A 111 0.44 7.83 -25.38
CA GLN A 111 1.08 8.63 -24.34
C GLN A 111 0.91 7.96 -22.97
N ALA A 112 -0.30 7.53 -22.62
CA ALA A 112 -0.59 6.81 -21.38
C ALA A 112 0.33 5.60 -21.19
N GLN A 113 0.54 4.80 -22.24
CA GLN A 113 1.43 3.65 -22.22
C GLN A 113 2.88 4.03 -21.88
N LYS A 114 3.41 5.09 -22.50
CA LYS A 114 4.76 5.59 -22.22
C LYS A 114 4.85 6.12 -20.79
N THR A 115 3.85 6.89 -20.37
CA THR A 115 3.81 7.53 -19.07
C THR A 115 3.70 6.50 -17.93
N LEU A 116 3.01 5.36 -18.12
CA LEU A 116 3.00 4.25 -17.15
C LEU A 116 4.41 3.72 -16.84
N SER A 117 5.26 3.56 -17.87
CA SER A 117 6.66 3.17 -17.68
C SER A 117 7.46 4.24 -16.94
N ILE A 118 7.20 5.53 -17.23
CA ILE A 118 7.81 6.66 -16.53
C ILE A 118 7.41 6.65 -15.05
N TYR A 119 6.14 6.36 -14.72
CA TYR A 119 5.69 6.27 -13.33
C TYR A 119 6.38 5.15 -12.57
N ILE A 120 6.64 4.01 -13.20
CA ILE A 120 7.43 2.94 -12.57
C ILE A 120 8.87 3.39 -12.36
N ALA A 121 9.51 3.94 -13.40
CA ALA A 121 10.90 4.37 -13.34
C ALA A 121 11.13 5.47 -12.28
N LYS A 122 10.17 6.39 -12.13
CA LYS A 122 10.19 7.44 -11.10
C LYS A 122 9.69 6.95 -9.74
N GLY A 123 9.23 5.69 -9.65
CA GLY A 123 8.76 5.10 -8.40
C GLY A 123 7.43 5.66 -7.91
N TRP A 124 6.56 6.21 -8.77
CA TRP A 124 5.16 6.54 -8.42
C TRP A 124 4.26 5.30 -8.44
N LEU A 125 4.52 4.39 -9.35
CA LEU A 125 3.85 3.09 -9.42
C LEU A 125 4.89 1.99 -9.28
N GLU A 126 4.43 0.81 -8.91
CA GLU A 126 5.22 -0.42 -8.97
C GLU A 126 4.44 -1.51 -9.69
N LYS A 127 5.16 -2.50 -10.20
CA LYS A 127 4.56 -3.74 -10.68
C LYS A 127 4.48 -4.75 -9.55
N SER A 128 3.31 -5.31 -9.36
CA SER A 128 3.15 -6.49 -8.53
C SER A 128 3.77 -7.74 -9.21
N PRO A 129 3.96 -8.84 -8.46
CA PRO A 129 4.41 -10.12 -9.03
C PRO A 129 3.61 -10.63 -10.23
N LYS A 130 2.28 -10.37 -10.32
CA LYS A 130 1.48 -10.76 -11.51
C LYS A 130 1.44 -9.67 -12.59
N GLY A 131 2.21 -8.59 -12.45
CA GLY A 131 2.34 -7.55 -13.47
C GLY A 131 1.25 -6.47 -13.44
N ASN A 132 0.48 -6.36 -12.36
CA ASN A 132 -0.49 -5.28 -12.17
C ASN A 132 0.18 -4.01 -11.66
N TYR A 133 -0.41 -2.85 -11.91
CA TYR A 133 0.06 -1.57 -11.41
C TYR A 133 -0.50 -1.31 -10.02
N CYS A 134 0.38 -1.06 -9.04
CA CYS A 134 0.03 -0.72 -7.67
C CYS A 134 0.71 0.59 -7.25
N LEU A 135 0.24 1.22 -6.17
CA LEU A 135 0.93 2.36 -5.59
C LEU A 135 2.24 1.90 -4.94
N SER A 136 3.32 2.63 -5.20
CA SER A 136 4.60 2.40 -4.56
C SER A 136 4.62 2.93 -3.12
N THR A 137 5.64 2.53 -2.35
CA THR A 137 5.91 3.11 -1.03
C THR A 137 6.14 4.62 -1.09
N ARG A 138 6.83 5.10 -2.13
CA ARG A 138 7.08 6.53 -2.35
C ARG A 138 5.76 7.29 -2.43
N THR A 139 4.83 6.82 -3.25
CA THR A 139 3.52 7.47 -3.44
C THR A 139 2.73 7.52 -2.16
N LEU A 140 2.67 6.41 -1.42
CA LEU A 140 1.93 6.32 -0.14
C LEU A 140 2.46 7.28 0.92
N VAL A 141 3.76 7.61 0.88
CA VAL A 141 4.40 8.50 1.87
C VAL A 141 4.39 9.95 1.42
N GLU A 142 4.84 10.24 0.19
CA GLU A 142 4.93 11.61 -0.33
C GLU A 142 3.55 12.25 -0.49
N LEU A 143 2.54 11.47 -0.86
CA LEU A 143 1.19 11.99 -1.06
C LEU A 143 0.30 11.84 0.18
N GLY A 144 0.85 11.69 1.38
CA GLY A 144 0.07 11.56 2.63
C GLY A 144 -1.07 12.58 2.75
N LYS A 145 -0.78 13.87 2.56
CA LYS A 145 -1.81 14.94 2.58
C LYS A 145 -2.89 14.81 1.50
N PHE A 146 -2.56 14.24 0.33
CA PHE A 146 -3.56 13.97 -0.71
C PHE A 146 -4.54 12.90 -0.25
N PHE A 147 -4.05 11.94 0.53
CA PHE A 147 -4.83 10.81 1.01
C PHE A 147 -5.73 11.15 2.20
N GLU A 148 -5.39 12.14 3.02
CA GLU A 148 -6.27 12.66 4.09
C GLU A 148 -7.68 13.03 3.55
N GLY A 149 -7.76 13.54 2.31
CA GLY A 149 -9.04 13.79 1.65
C GLY A 149 -9.86 12.52 1.35
N TYR A 150 -9.19 11.42 1.00
CA TYR A 150 -9.84 10.10 0.79
C TYR A 150 -10.24 9.43 2.11
N GLU A 151 -9.49 9.69 3.19
CA GLU A 151 -9.76 9.16 4.53
C GLU A 151 -11.07 9.69 5.09
N ALA A 152 -11.40 10.96 4.84
CA ALA A 152 -12.63 11.60 5.31
C ALA A 152 -13.91 10.92 4.78
N GLU A 153 -13.86 10.26 3.62
CA GLU A 153 -15.02 9.63 3.00
C GLU A 153 -15.22 8.16 3.40
N THR A 154 -14.16 7.44 3.74
CA THR A 154 -14.23 5.97 3.88
C THR A 154 -13.55 5.41 5.12
N GLN A 155 -12.50 6.04 5.66
CA GLN A 155 -11.61 5.61 6.76
C GLN A 155 -11.12 4.14 6.77
N ASP A 156 -11.57 3.31 5.84
CA ASP A 156 -11.45 1.85 5.91
C ASP A 156 -10.09 1.35 5.45
N TRP A 157 -9.18 2.20 4.99
CA TRP A 157 -7.93 1.80 4.35
C TRP A 157 -6.66 2.12 5.15
N GLN A 158 -6.81 2.56 6.40
CA GLN A 158 -5.69 2.79 7.33
C GLN A 158 -5.36 1.56 8.18
N CYS A 159 -4.10 1.48 8.60
CA CYS A 159 -3.62 0.45 9.52
C CYS A 159 -4.03 0.80 10.95
N ALA A 160 -4.75 -0.09 11.63
CA ALA A 160 -5.15 0.15 13.02
C ALA A 160 -3.99 0.17 14.03
N SER A 161 -2.75 -0.17 13.62
CA SER A 161 -1.57 -0.17 14.48
C SER A 161 -0.63 1.01 14.25
N CYS A 162 -0.38 1.40 12.99
CA CYS A 162 0.55 2.49 12.67
C CYS A 162 -0.12 3.71 12.02
N LEU A 163 -1.44 3.66 11.80
CA LEU A 163 -2.27 4.69 11.18
C LEU A 163 -1.90 5.04 9.73
N SER A 164 -0.89 4.39 9.13
CA SER A 164 -0.54 4.58 7.74
C SER A 164 -1.47 3.81 6.80
N PRO A 165 -1.66 4.28 5.55
CA PRO A 165 -2.31 3.53 4.47
C PRO A 165 -1.94 2.05 4.36
N VAL A 166 -2.93 1.16 4.21
CA VAL A 166 -2.74 -0.29 3.98
C VAL A 166 -3.23 -0.65 2.59
N THR A 167 -2.28 -0.93 1.70
CA THR A 167 -2.55 -1.50 0.36
C THR A 167 -2.09 -2.96 0.27
N ILE A 168 -1.28 -3.42 1.23
CA ILE A 168 -0.85 -4.82 1.37
C ILE A 168 -0.92 -5.22 2.83
N GLY A 169 -1.69 -6.28 3.14
CA GLY A 169 -1.94 -6.65 4.52
C GLY A 169 -3.09 -7.62 4.68
N TYR A 170 -3.83 -7.44 5.78
CA TYR A 170 -4.96 -8.26 6.16
C TYR A 170 -6.11 -7.37 6.68
N GLN A 171 -7.34 -7.75 6.35
CA GLN A 171 -8.55 -7.22 6.95
C GLN A 171 -9.18 -8.27 7.88
N CYS A 172 -9.76 -7.82 8.99
CA CYS A 172 -10.47 -8.70 9.91
C CYS A 172 -11.59 -9.44 9.19
N ALA A 173 -11.83 -10.69 9.56
CA ALA A 173 -12.98 -11.44 9.06
C ALA A 173 -14.32 -10.88 9.58
N SER A 174 -14.33 -10.24 10.76
CA SER A 174 -15.55 -9.82 11.46
C SER A 174 -15.76 -8.31 11.52
N CYS A 175 -14.82 -7.50 11.02
CA CYS A 175 -14.99 -6.04 10.97
C CYS A 175 -14.07 -5.39 9.91
N PRO A 176 -14.25 -4.10 9.59
CA PRO A 176 -13.41 -3.42 8.60
C PRO A 176 -11.95 -3.15 9.02
N THR A 177 -11.51 -3.60 10.20
CA THR A 177 -10.15 -3.32 10.70
C THR A 177 -9.09 -3.90 9.78
N ARG A 178 -8.09 -3.10 9.41
CA ARG A 178 -6.96 -3.50 8.57
C ARG A 178 -5.63 -3.35 9.29
N LEU A 179 -4.69 -4.25 8.95
CA LEU A 179 -3.33 -4.24 9.46
C LEU A 179 -2.36 -4.63 8.34
N HIS A 180 -1.21 -3.95 8.25
CA HIS A 180 -0.09 -4.45 7.44
C HIS A 180 0.38 -5.80 7.95
N LYS A 181 1.02 -6.60 7.09
CA LYS A 181 1.59 -7.91 7.48
C LYS A 181 2.53 -7.80 8.69
N PHE A 182 3.41 -6.79 8.71
CA PHE A 182 4.33 -6.52 9.82
C PHE A 182 3.65 -5.88 11.03
N CYS A 183 2.49 -5.25 10.84
CA CYS A 183 1.70 -4.68 11.94
C CYS A 183 0.81 -5.71 12.61
N VAL A 184 0.51 -6.84 11.98
CA VAL A 184 -0.18 -7.94 12.67
C VAL A 184 0.63 -8.42 13.86
N THR A 185 1.93 -8.69 13.69
CA THR A 185 2.78 -9.18 14.78
C THR A 185 2.96 -8.18 15.93
N ARG A 186 2.86 -6.88 15.64
CA ARG A 186 2.95 -5.81 16.65
C ARG A 186 1.60 -5.45 17.28
N GLY A 187 0.57 -5.35 16.46
CA GLY A 187 -0.73 -4.76 16.80
C GLY A 187 -1.78 -5.73 17.32
N THR A 188 -1.67 -7.04 17.03
CA THR A 188 -2.54 -8.05 17.67
C THR A 188 -1.95 -8.58 18.99
N GLY A 189 -0.73 -8.15 19.32
CA GLY A 189 0.01 -8.56 20.51
C GLY A 189 0.26 -10.07 20.58
N ARG A 190 0.66 -10.56 21.75
CA ARG A 190 0.78 -12.02 22.02
C ARG A 190 -0.57 -12.75 22.03
N GLN A 191 -1.67 -12.00 22.09
CA GLN A 191 -3.02 -12.55 22.24
C GLN A 191 -3.66 -12.90 20.90
N HIS A 192 -3.08 -12.46 19.76
CA HIS A 192 -3.62 -12.73 18.43
C HIS A 192 -5.11 -12.33 18.33
N ILE A 193 -5.45 -11.11 18.75
CA ILE A 193 -6.82 -10.57 18.66
C ILE A 193 -6.89 -9.29 17.81
N CYS A 194 -8.05 -9.06 17.19
CA CYS A 194 -8.34 -7.81 16.50
C CYS A 194 -8.32 -6.64 17.49
N PRO A 195 -7.61 -5.53 17.21
CA PRO A 195 -7.57 -4.40 18.14
C PRO A 195 -8.93 -3.71 18.31
N LYS A 196 -9.83 -3.82 17.33
CA LYS A 196 -11.17 -3.20 17.35
C LYS A 196 -12.25 -4.11 17.95
N CYS A 197 -12.59 -5.22 17.28
CA CYS A 197 -13.69 -6.10 17.71
C CYS A 197 -13.27 -7.26 18.62
N LYS A 198 -11.98 -7.37 18.96
CA LYS A 198 -11.42 -8.35 19.92
C LYS A 198 -11.57 -9.83 19.54
N VAL A 199 -12.12 -10.17 18.37
CA VAL A 199 -12.12 -11.54 17.84
C VAL A 199 -10.69 -12.02 17.56
N ALA A 200 -10.49 -13.34 17.57
CA ALA A 200 -9.20 -13.96 17.23
C ALA A 200 -8.72 -13.57 15.81
N TRP A 201 -7.40 -13.46 15.64
CA TRP A 201 -6.72 -13.01 14.44
C TRP A 201 -5.55 -13.94 14.08
N PRO A 202 -5.74 -14.87 13.12
CA PRO A 202 -6.98 -15.17 12.41
C PRO A 202 -7.98 -15.92 13.29
N ALA A 203 -9.28 -15.79 12.99
CA ALA A 203 -10.29 -16.61 13.66
C ALA A 203 -10.25 -18.04 13.11
N THR A 204 -10.37 -19.04 13.98
CA THR A 204 -10.38 -20.46 13.57
C THR A 204 -11.53 -20.77 12.61
N SER A 205 -12.67 -20.11 12.78
CA SER A 205 -13.87 -20.27 11.95
C SER A 205 -13.86 -19.43 10.66
N SER A 206 -12.99 -18.42 10.54
CA SER A 206 -12.93 -17.56 9.36
C SER A 206 -11.55 -16.87 9.25
N PRO A 207 -10.75 -17.19 8.23
CA PRO A 207 -9.44 -16.57 8.05
C PRO A 207 -9.60 -15.08 7.71
N CYS A 208 -8.60 -14.28 8.11
CA CYS A 208 -8.54 -12.87 7.72
C CYS A 208 -8.52 -12.72 6.19
N LEU A 209 -9.19 -11.69 5.68
CA LEU A 209 -9.16 -11.38 4.26
C LEU A 209 -7.78 -10.81 3.89
N VAL A 210 -7.22 -11.28 2.78
CA VAL A 210 -5.95 -10.77 2.26
C VAL A 210 -6.21 -9.43 1.57
N ILE A 211 -5.32 -8.47 1.81
CA ILE A 211 -5.27 -7.17 1.11
C ILE A 211 -4.03 -7.15 0.23
N GLY A 212 -4.19 -6.66 -0.99
CA GLY A 212 -3.18 -6.64 -2.03
C GLY A 212 -3.50 -7.64 -3.14
N GLU A 213 -2.57 -7.82 -4.08
CA GLU A 213 -2.77 -8.60 -5.32
C GLU A 213 -3.35 -10.04 -5.15
N ASP A 214 -3.14 -10.68 -4.00
CA ASP A 214 -3.65 -12.02 -3.70
C ASP A 214 -5.05 -12.03 -3.06
N ALA A 215 -5.68 -10.86 -2.90
CA ALA A 215 -7.06 -10.76 -2.46
C ALA A 215 -7.99 -11.55 -3.39
N GLY A 216 -8.93 -12.28 -2.77
CA GLY A 216 -9.86 -13.19 -3.45
C GLY A 216 -9.26 -14.51 -3.95
N VAL A 217 -7.94 -14.73 -3.84
CA VAL A 217 -7.33 -16.02 -4.20
C VAL A 217 -7.53 -16.99 -3.05
N ARG A 218 -8.42 -17.98 -3.23
CA ARG A 218 -8.52 -19.14 -2.32
C ARG A 218 -7.17 -19.86 -2.30
N THR A 219 -6.46 -19.83 -1.17
CA THR A 219 -5.21 -20.60 -1.00
C THR A 219 -5.51 -22.10 -1.05
N LYS A 220 -4.64 -22.89 -1.69
CA LYS A 220 -4.80 -24.35 -1.90
C LYS A 220 -5.16 -25.15 -0.64
N ARG A 221 -4.85 -24.65 0.56
CA ARG A 221 -5.20 -25.26 1.85
C ARG A 221 -6.72 -25.38 2.09
N ALA A 222 -7.52 -24.44 1.58
CA ALA A 222 -8.98 -24.53 1.65
C ALA A 222 -9.54 -25.65 0.74
N LYS A 223 -8.83 -25.96 -0.36
CA LYS A 223 -9.23 -27.02 -1.29
C LYS A 223 -8.96 -28.41 -0.70
N SER A 224 -7.90 -28.60 0.10
CA SER A 224 -7.62 -29.87 0.75
C SER A 224 -8.59 -30.19 1.90
N GLU A 225 -9.07 -29.16 2.62
CA GLU A 225 -10.03 -29.36 3.72
C GLU A 225 -11.44 -29.68 3.19
N GLU A 226 -11.91 -29.00 2.13
CA GLU A 226 -13.18 -29.32 1.44
C GLU A 226 -13.19 -30.74 0.82
N LEU A 227 -12.05 -31.24 0.32
CA LEU A 227 -11.92 -32.61 -0.20
C LEU A 227 -11.92 -33.67 0.90
N SER A 228 -11.40 -33.37 2.10
CA SER A 228 -11.40 -34.33 3.22
C SER A 228 -12.75 -34.46 3.92
N SER A 229 -13.61 -33.43 3.84
CA SER A 229 -14.96 -33.45 4.40
C SER A 229 -16.00 -34.12 3.49
N GLY A 230 -15.64 -34.48 2.26
CA GLY A 230 -16.55 -35.06 1.26
C GLY A 230 -16.51 -36.59 1.14
N GLU A 231 -15.63 -37.28 1.87
CA GLU A 231 -15.43 -38.75 1.75
C GLU A 231 -16.01 -39.54 2.95
N ALA A 232 -16.80 -38.92 3.83
CA ALA A 232 -17.31 -39.56 5.06
C ALA A 232 -18.81 -39.93 5.04
N GLU A 233 -19.46 -39.99 3.88
CA GLU A 233 -20.86 -40.43 3.76
C GLU A 233 -21.08 -41.33 2.54
N SER A 234 -20.64 -42.59 2.62
CA SER A 234 -21.32 -43.71 1.93
C SER A 234 -20.68 -45.05 2.31
N GLU A 235 -21.12 -45.65 3.41
CA GLU A 235 -21.10 -47.10 3.63
C GLU A 235 -21.90 -47.38 4.90
N ASP A 236 -23.21 -47.52 4.75
CA ASP A 236 -24.10 -48.29 5.64
C ASP A 236 -25.52 -48.26 5.03
N ASP A 237 -25.90 -49.35 4.34
CA ASP A 237 -27.15 -50.09 4.56
C ASP A 237 -27.44 -51.08 3.40
N VAL A 238 -27.23 -52.35 3.75
CA VAL A 238 -27.94 -53.61 3.40
C VAL A 238 -28.56 -53.78 2.00
#